data_AF-A0A2D9CBL8-F1
#
_entry.id   AF-A0A2D9CBL8-F1
#
_cell.length_a   1.000
_cell.length_b   1.000
_cell.length_c   1.000
_cell.angle_alpha   90.00
_cell.angle_beta   90.00
_cell.angle_gamma   90.00
#
_symmetry.space_group_name_H-M   'P 1'
#
loop_
_entity.id
_entity.type
_entity.pdbx_description
1 polymer ?
#
loop_
_entity_poly.entity_id
_entity_poly.type
_entity_poly.pdbx_seq_one_letter_code
_entity_poly.pdbx_strand_id
1 'polypeptide(L)'
;MNEVLKTALSQWNYKAISGSRDNPEVVKYFKEIGYNINDDETPWCSAFLNWCAMKSGYEYTTKLTARSWSKIGNEIEEKDWSVGDVVVLWRSSPRSWKGHVGLYIRHDEKNIYLLGGNQSKKVTISCYKKDRVLNVRRLNVLPHDVSAPADSIG
;
A
#
# COMPACT_ATOMS: atom_id res chain seq x y z
N MET A 1 -1.62 14.93 11.19
CA MET A 1 -2.19 13.58 10.93
C MET A 1 -1.68 13.15 9.57
N ASN A 2 -1.22 11.91 9.40
CA ASN A 2 -0.67 11.43 8.13
C ASN A 2 -1.76 11.49 7.03
N GLU A 3 -1.58 12.31 5.99
CA GLU A 3 -2.58 12.53 4.94
C GLU A 3 -2.81 11.28 4.08
N VAL A 4 -1.80 10.42 3.92
CA VAL A 4 -1.93 9.13 3.23
C VAL A 4 -2.93 8.23 3.96
N LEU A 5 -2.87 8.22 5.29
CA LEU A 5 -3.82 7.48 6.12
C LEU A 5 -5.26 8.02 5.97
N LYS A 6 -5.43 9.34 5.93
CA LYS A 6 -6.77 9.94 5.70
C LYS A 6 -7.33 9.54 4.34
N THR A 7 -6.53 9.62 3.28
CA THR A 7 -6.93 9.17 1.94
C THR A 7 -7.28 7.70 1.93
N ALA A 8 -6.49 6.84 2.59
CA ALA A 8 -6.79 5.42 2.69
C ALA A 8 -8.08 5.13 3.48
N LEU A 9 -8.33 5.83 4.58
CA LEU A 9 -9.56 5.72 5.38
C LEU A 9 -10.79 6.23 4.62
N SER A 10 -10.62 7.21 3.72
CA SER A 10 -11.70 7.67 2.85
C SER A 10 -12.21 6.57 1.90
N GLN A 11 -11.43 5.50 1.70
CA GLN A 11 -11.78 4.33 0.90
C GLN A 11 -12.27 3.15 1.77
N TRP A 12 -12.50 3.35 3.08
CA TRP A 12 -12.84 2.29 4.02
C TRP A 12 -14.03 1.43 3.57
N ASN A 13 -13.89 0.10 3.71
CA ASN A 13 -14.89 -0.91 3.38
C ASN A 13 -15.30 -0.94 1.89
N TYR A 14 -14.55 -0.26 1.02
CA TYR A 14 -14.71 -0.45 -0.41
C TYR A 14 -14.33 -1.87 -0.80
N LYS A 15 -15.21 -2.58 -1.52
CA LYS A 15 -15.05 -4.00 -1.89
C LYS A 15 -14.90 -4.13 -3.39
N ALA A 16 -13.97 -4.97 -3.85
CA ALA A 16 -13.98 -5.50 -5.20
C ALA A 16 -15.27 -6.35 -5.39
N ILE A 17 -15.98 -6.14 -6.49
CA ILE A 17 -17.24 -6.83 -6.77
C ILE A 17 -16.90 -7.95 -7.75
N SER A 18 -17.20 -9.21 -7.40
CA SER A 18 -17.00 -10.33 -8.32
C SER A 18 -18.20 -10.46 -9.29
N GLY A 19 -17.94 -10.52 -10.59
CA GLY A 19 -18.95 -10.69 -11.65
C GLY A 19 -18.46 -10.19 -13.02
N SER A 20 -19.30 -10.28 -14.05
CA SER A 20 -19.02 -9.83 -15.44
C SER A 20 -18.94 -8.30 -15.62
N ARG A 21 -18.77 -7.55 -14.52
CA ARG A 21 -18.51 -6.11 -14.50
C ARG A 21 -17.32 -5.88 -13.60
N ASP A 22 -16.22 -5.43 -14.18
CA ASP A 22 -15.02 -5.05 -13.44
C ASP A 22 -15.37 -3.96 -12.42
N ASN A 23 -14.79 -4.05 -11.22
CA ASN A 23 -15.02 -3.03 -10.21
C ASN A 23 -14.31 -1.73 -10.62
N PRO A 24 -15.04 -0.65 -10.96
CA PRO A 24 -14.45 0.57 -11.52
C PRO A 24 -13.47 1.29 -10.58
N GLU A 25 -13.57 1.10 -9.25
CA GLU A 25 -12.67 1.79 -8.30
C GLU A 25 -11.36 1.02 -8.07
N VAL A 26 -11.34 -0.31 -8.18
CA VAL A 26 -10.06 -1.04 -8.17
C VAL A 26 -9.29 -0.70 -9.45
N VAL A 27 -9.98 -0.68 -10.59
CA VAL A 27 -9.41 -0.26 -11.89
C VAL A 27 -8.90 1.18 -11.82
N LYS A 28 -9.61 2.09 -11.13
CA LYS A 28 -9.17 3.48 -10.92
C LYS A 28 -7.80 3.57 -10.25
N TYR A 29 -7.50 2.76 -9.24
CA TYR A 29 -6.18 2.79 -8.59
C TYR A 29 -5.06 2.48 -9.58
N PHE A 30 -5.26 1.50 -10.48
CA PHE A 30 -4.32 1.19 -11.54
C PHE A 30 -4.23 2.29 -12.59
N LYS A 31 -5.38 2.75 -13.09
CA LYS A 31 -5.45 3.77 -14.16
C LYS A 31 -4.79 5.08 -13.76
N GLU A 32 -5.09 5.56 -12.56
CA GLU A 32 -4.56 6.85 -12.10
C GLU A 32 -3.07 6.82 -11.78
N ILE A 33 -2.49 5.64 -11.48
CA ILE A 33 -1.03 5.49 -11.31
C ILE A 33 -0.34 5.04 -12.61
N GLY A 34 -1.04 5.07 -13.75
CA GLY A 34 -0.45 4.87 -15.09
C GLY A 34 -0.54 3.44 -15.66
N TYR A 35 -1.30 2.53 -15.05
CA TYR A 35 -1.46 1.16 -15.54
C TYR A 35 -2.81 0.95 -16.24
N ASN A 36 -2.78 0.26 -17.38
CA ASN A 36 -3.98 -0.19 -18.08
C ASN A 36 -4.34 -1.63 -17.70
N ILE A 37 -4.69 -1.83 -16.42
CA ILE A 37 -5.16 -3.12 -15.88
C ILE A 37 -6.66 -3.02 -15.67
N ASN A 38 -7.39 -3.94 -16.28
CA ASN A 38 -8.85 -3.95 -16.28
C ASN A 38 -9.45 -5.09 -15.46
N ASP A 39 -8.64 -5.84 -14.69
CA ASP A 39 -9.12 -6.89 -13.79
C ASP A 39 -8.91 -6.54 -12.30
N ASP A 40 -9.78 -7.05 -11.44
CA ASP A 40 -9.71 -6.90 -9.98
C ASP A 40 -9.05 -8.11 -9.27
N GLU A 41 -8.65 -9.12 -10.05
CA GLU A 41 -7.93 -10.30 -9.59
C GLU A 41 -6.43 -10.05 -9.39
N THR A 42 -5.87 -9.07 -10.12
CA THR A 42 -4.50 -8.61 -9.96
C THR A 42 -4.29 -8.08 -8.54
N PRO A 43 -3.27 -8.55 -7.80
CA PRO A 43 -2.96 -8.05 -6.47
C PRO A 43 -2.81 -6.52 -6.42
N TRP A 44 -3.81 -5.83 -5.85
CA TRP A 44 -3.92 -4.37 -5.89
C TRP A 44 -3.53 -3.66 -4.59
N CYS A 45 -2.90 -4.34 -3.64
CA CYS A 45 -2.45 -3.72 -2.38
C CYS A 45 -1.44 -2.59 -2.62
N SER A 46 -0.47 -2.80 -3.53
CA SER A 46 0.48 -1.75 -3.92
C SER A 46 -0.16 -0.67 -4.79
N ALA A 47 -1.08 -1.03 -5.68
CA ALA A 47 -1.78 -0.05 -6.52
C ALA A 47 -2.57 0.94 -5.66
N PHE A 48 -3.36 0.41 -4.72
CA PHE A 48 -4.09 1.22 -3.73
C PHE A 48 -3.17 2.16 -2.95
N LEU A 49 -2.06 1.64 -2.41
CA LEU A 49 -1.19 2.46 -1.58
C LEU A 49 -0.41 3.52 -2.39
N ASN A 50 -0.03 3.21 -3.63
CA ASN A 50 0.55 4.21 -4.55
C ASN A 50 -0.46 5.31 -4.84
N TRP A 51 -1.72 4.94 -5.10
CA TRP A 51 -2.79 5.90 -5.31
C TRP A 51 -3.01 6.79 -4.08
N CYS A 52 -3.05 6.22 -2.87
CA CYS A 52 -3.17 6.99 -1.63
C CYS A 52 -2.01 7.97 -1.44
N ALA A 53 -0.77 7.51 -1.62
CA ALA A 53 0.42 8.35 -1.48
C ALA A 53 0.44 9.49 -2.51
N MET A 54 0.15 9.18 -3.78
CA MET A 54 0.05 10.15 -4.87
C MET A 54 -1.00 11.23 -4.59
N LYS A 55 -2.22 10.84 -4.19
CA LYS A 55 -3.30 11.79 -3.86
C LYS A 55 -2.99 12.68 -2.67
N SER A 56 -2.12 12.24 -1.78
CA SER A 56 -1.72 12.98 -0.59
C SER A 56 -0.43 13.79 -0.79
N GLY A 57 0.20 13.76 -1.97
CA GLY A 57 1.44 14.49 -2.24
C GLY A 57 2.69 13.89 -1.57
N TYR A 58 2.70 12.57 -1.35
CA TYR A 58 3.84 11.84 -0.79
C TYR A 58 4.58 11.09 -1.88
N GLU A 59 5.84 10.74 -1.63
CA GLU A 59 6.58 9.84 -2.51
C GLU A 59 5.90 8.47 -2.60
N TYR A 60 6.07 7.82 -3.75
CA TYR A 60 5.46 6.53 -4.03
C TYR A 60 6.29 5.74 -5.04
N THR A 61 6.09 4.43 -5.07
CA THR A 61 6.98 3.49 -5.77
C THR A 61 6.72 3.41 -7.27
N THR A 62 5.52 3.81 -7.72
CA THR A 62 4.91 3.51 -9.03
C THR A 62 4.77 2.02 -9.37
N LYS A 63 5.34 1.09 -8.59
CA LYS A 63 5.34 -0.35 -8.89
C LYS A 63 4.18 -1.08 -8.21
N LEU A 64 3.68 -2.13 -8.88
CA LEU A 64 2.61 -2.98 -8.35
C LEU A 64 3.09 -4.03 -7.34
N THR A 65 4.41 -4.23 -7.22
CA THR A 65 4.98 -5.19 -6.25
C THR A 65 5.05 -4.59 -4.85
N ALA A 66 4.46 -5.25 -3.85
CA ALA A 66 4.49 -4.81 -2.45
C ALA A 66 5.91 -4.56 -1.90
N ARG A 67 6.91 -5.34 -2.33
CA ARG A 67 8.30 -5.18 -1.87
C ARG A 67 9.03 -3.95 -2.43
N SER A 68 8.47 -3.28 -3.43
CA SER A 68 9.05 -2.03 -3.94
C SER A 68 9.08 -0.92 -2.88
N TRP A 69 8.12 -0.95 -1.94
CA TRP A 69 8.01 0.02 -0.85
C TRP A 69 9.20 -0.01 0.10
N SER A 70 9.89 -1.15 0.21
CA SER A 70 11.11 -1.28 1.02
C SER A 70 12.27 -0.37 0.56
N LYS A 71 12.17 0.28 -0.60
CA LYS A 71 13.23 1.08 -1.21
C LYS A 71 13.02 2.60 -1.14
N ILE A 72 11.89 3.07 -0.59
CA ILE A 72 11.55 4.50 -0.54
C ILE A 72 11.25 4.96 0.89
N GLY A 73 11.20 6.26 1.14
CA GLY A 73 11.03 6.79 2.50
C GLY A 73 12.19 6.48 3.43
N ASN A 74 11.97 6.71 4.72
CA ASN A 74 12.93 6.43 5.78
C ASN A 74 12.59 5.10 6.46
N GLU A 75 13.59 4.26 6.73
CA GLU A 75 13.40 3.04 7.52
C GLU A 75 13.10 3.38 8.99
N ILE A 76 12.14 2.70 9.59
CA ILE A 76 11.69 2.96 10.96
C ILE A 76 11.83 1.68 11.80
N GLU A 77 12.54 1.80 12.92
CA GLU A 77 12.68 0.75 13.91
C GLU A 77 11.37 0.54 14.69
N GLU A 78 11.15 -0.68 15.21
CA GLU A 78 9.89 -1.08 15.86
C GLU A 78 9.43 -0.13 16.98
N LYS A 79 10.37 0.38 17.77
CA LYS A 79 10.10 1.32 18.87
C LYS A 79 9.52 2.67 18.40
N ASP A 80 9.73 3.03 17.13
CA ASP A 80 9.36 4.33 16.56
C ASP A 80 8.22 4.23 15.53
N TRP A 81 7.66 3.01 15.32
CA TRP A 81 6.52 2.80 14.43
C TRP A 81 5.34 3.69 14.84
N SER A 82 4.81 4.43 13.87
CA SER A 82 3.72 5.37 14.06
C SER A 82 2.59 5.10 13.09
N VAL A 83 1.37 5.40 13.52
CA VAL A 83 0.15 5.19 12.73
C VAL A 83 0.27 5.87 11.36
N GLY A 84 0.07 5.09 10.30
CA GLY A 84 0.26 5.52 8.91
C GLY A 84 1.64 5.26 8.32
N ASP A 85 2.59 4.69 9.05
CA ASP A 85 3.83 4.17 8.44
C ASP A 85 3.50 3.00 7.49
N VAL A 86 4.24 2.89 6.39
CA VAL A 86 4.08 1.82 5.41
C VAL A 86 4.76 0.56 5.93
N VAL A 87 4.00 -0.53 6.05
CA VAL A 87 4.50 -1.83 6.48
C VAL A 87 4.56 -2.76 5.28
N VAL A 88 5.74 -3.34 5.05
CA VAL A 88 5.95 -4.36 4.02
C VAL A 88 6.02 -5.73 4.67
N LEU A 89 5.16 -6.64 4.23
CA LEU A 89 5.12 -8.03 4.70
C LEU A 89 5.64 -8.99 3.64
N TRP A 90 6.31 -10.08 4.05
CA TRP A 90 6.48 -11.25 3.20
C TRP A 90 5.22 -12.11 3.19
N ARG A 91 5.01 -12.93 2.14
CA ARG A 91 3.85 -13.85 2.05
C ARG A 91 4.20 -15.33 2.00
N SER A 92 5.00 -15.76 1.03
CA SER A 92 5.39 -17.17 0.90
C SER A 92 6.64 -17.49 1.72
N SER A 93 7.67 -16.66 1.61
CA SER A 93 8.86 -16.75 2.45
C SER A 93 9.54 -15.38 2.52
N PRO A 94 10.40 -15.13 3.53
CA PRO A 94 11.18 -13.89 3.62
C PRO A 94 12.03 -13.64 2.36
N ARG A 95 12.49 -14.70 1.68
CA ARG A 95 13.34 -14.62 0.47
C ARG A 95 12.56 -14.51 -0.85
N SER A 96 11.26 -14.81 -0.89
CA SER A 96 10.43 -14.77 -2.11
C SER A 96 10.00 -13.34 -2.45
N TRP A 97 9.97 -12.93 -3.72
CA TRP A 97 9.46 -11.61 -4.12
C TRP A 97 8.01 -11.29 -3.67
N LYS A 98 7.21 -12.32 -3.37
CA LYS A 98 5.80 -12.18 -2.95
C LYS A 98 5.70 -11.49 -1.60
N GLY A 99 4.80 -10.52 -1.51
CA GLY A 99 4.57 -9.75 -0.28
C GLY A 99 3.17 -9.15 -0.20
N HIS A 100 2.96 -8.35 0.84
CA HIS A 100 1.78 -7.50 1.06
C HIS A 100 2.23 -6.15 1.61
N VAL A 101 1.44 -5.10 1.41
CA VAL A 101 1.74 -3.77 1.93
C VAL A 101 0.48 -3.12 2.49
N GLY A 102 0.63 -2.37 3.57
CA GLY A 102 -0.45 -1.61 4.20
C GLY A 102 0.09 -0.56 5.16
N LEU A 103 -0.80 0.28 5.67
CA LEU A 103 -0.50 1.33 6.63
C LEU A 103 -0.65 0.79 8.06
N TYR A 104 0.36 1.01 8.88
CA TYR A 104 0.39 0.62 10.29
C TYR A 104 -0.73 1.29 11.08
N ILE A 105 -1.45 0.51 11.89
CA ILE A 105 -2.47 1.02 12.83
C ILE A 105 -2.08 0.72 14.28
N ARG A 106 -1.73 -0.54 14.58
CA ARG A 106 -1.20 -0.97 15.87
C ARG A 106 -0.53 -2.33 15.73
N HIS A 107 0.21 -2.73 16.75
CA HIS A 107 0.64 -4.13 16.92
C HIS A 107 0.48 -4.57 18.38
N ASP A 108 0.54 -5.88 18.59
CA ASP A 108 0.78 -6.51 19.88
C ASP A 108 2.04 -7.38 19.76
N GLU A 109 2.32 -8.23 20.75
CA GLU A 109 3.50 -9.09 20.75
C GLU A 109 3.60 -9.99 19.50
N LYS A 110 2.46 -10.48 18.99
CA LYS A 110 2.40 -11.53 17.96
C LYS A 110 1.83 -11.04 16.64
N ASN A 111 1.05 -9.97 16.65
CA ASN A 111 0.28 -9.54 15.50
C ASN A 111 0.44 -8.05 15.20
N ILE A 112 0.23 -7.70 13.95
CA ILE A 112 0.22 -6.33 13.43
C ILE A 112 -1.08 -6.09 12.65
N TYR A 113 -1.64 -4.90 12.81
CA TYR A 113 -2.93 -4.50 12.24
C TYR A 113 -2.68 -3.41 11.21
N LEU A 114 -3.06 -3.69 9.96
CA LEU A 114 -2.75 -2.85 8.82
C LEU A 114 -4.03 -2.41 8.10
N LEU A 115 -4.17 -1.11 7.85
CA LEU A 115 -5.13 -0.60 6.88
C LEU A 115 -4.53 -0.77 5.48
N GLY A 116 -5.22 -1.47 4.59
CA GLY A 116 -4.71 -1.70 3.24
C GLY A 116 -5.77 -2.18 2.27
N GLY A 117 -5.44 -2.09 0.99
CA GLY A 117 -6.21 -2.63 -0.12
C GLY A 117 -5.97 -4.12 -0.33
N ASN A 118 -6.89 -4.75 -1.05
CA ASN A 118 -6.91 -6.18 -1.36
C ASN A 118 -6.85 -7.12 -0.15
N GLN A 119 -7.35 -6.68 1.00
CA GLN A 119 -7.39 -7.50 2.21
C GLN A 119 -8.75 -8.19 2.28
N SER A 120 -8.80 -9.43 1.78
CA SER A 120 -10.06 -10.14 1.47
C SER A 120 -10.91 -9.39 0.44
N LYS A 121 -10.27 -8.97 -0.66
CA LYS A 121 -10.89 -8.22 -1.78
C LYS A 121 -11.53 -6.88 -1.35
N LYS A 122 -11.01 -6.21 -0.32
CA LYS A 122 -11.52 -4.91 0.14
C LYS A 122 -10.44 -4.04 0.77
N VAL A 123 -10.75 -2.76 0.92
CA VAL A 123 -10.02 -1.83 1.79
C VAL A 123 -10.54 -2.01 3.21
N THR A 124 -9.70 -2.45 4.12
CA THR A 124 -10.09 -2.69 5.52
C THR A 124 -8.87 -2.68 6.43
N ILE A 125 -9.05 -2.85 7.74
CA ILE A 125 -7.98 -3.23 8.66
C ILE A 125 -7.95 -4.75 8.76
N SER A 126 -6.77 -5.35 8.58
CA SER A 126 -6.56 -6.79 8.73
C SER A 126 -5.39 -7.09 9.65
N CYS A 127 -5.49 -8.24 10.32
CA CYS A 127 -4.49 -8.75 11.25
C CYS A 127 -3.52 -9.68 10.51
N TYR A 128 -2.23 -9.49 10.74
CA TYR A 128 -1.14 -10.32 10.21
C TYR A 128 -0.20 -10.72 11.35
N LYS A 129 0.55 -11.81 11.18
CA LYS A 129 1.61 -12.16 12.11
C LYS A 129 2.75 -11.13 12.03
N LYS A 130 3.27 -10.69 13.18
CA LYS A 130 4.30 -9.66 13.26
C LYS A 130 5.64 -10.15 12.67
N ASP A 131 5.93 -11.44 12.78
CA ASP A 131 7.09 -12.09 12.14
C ASP A 131 7.08 -12.01 10.60
N ARG A 132 5.96 -11.59 10.00
CA ARG A 132 5.84 -11.34 8.56
C ARG A 132 6.41 -9.99 8.13
N VAL A 133 6.67 -9.08 9.05
CA VAL A 133 7.21 -7.75 8.74
C VAL A 133 8.63 -7.90 8.19
N LEU A 134 8.85 -7.34 7.00
CA LEU A 134 10.18 -7.22 6.39
C LEU A 134 10.81 -5.90 6.79
N ASN A 135 10.07 -4.80 6.63
CA ASN A 135 10.45 -3.48 7.12
C ASN A 135 9.25 -2.54 7.20
N VAL A 136 9.47 -1.42 7.88
CA VAL A 136 8.52 -0.32 8.02
C VAL A 136 9.16 0.97 7.53
N ARG A 137 8.41 1.74 6.75
CA ARG A 137 8.87 2.92 6.03
C ARG A 137 7.98 4.11 6.34
N ARG A 138 8.60 5.26 6.64
CA ARG A 138 7.91 6.55 6.72
C ARG A 138 8.14 7.33 5.44
N LEU A 139 7.06 7.62 4.73
CA LEU A 139 7.11 8.35 3.46
C LEU A 139 7.41 9.83 3.69
N ASN A 140 8.20 10.41 2.79
CA ASN A 140 8.45 11.84 2.73
C ASN A 140 7.38 12.53 1.89
N VAL A 141 7.05 13.77 2.27
CA VAL A 141 6.21 14.66 1.47
C VAL A 141 7.02 15.10 0.25
N LEU A 142 6.43 15.04 -0.94
CA LEU A 142 7.07 15.57 -2.13
C LEU A 142 7.12 17.11 -2.04
N PRO A 143 8.20 17.76 -2.49
CA PRO A 143 8.21 19.20 -2.64
C PRO A 143 7.03 19.65 -3.51
N HIS A 144 6.43 20.79 -3.18
CA HIS A 144 5.21 21.29 -3.85
C HIS A 144 5.35 21.48 -5.38
N ASP A 145 6.58 21.49 -5.91
CA ASP A 145 6.89 21.75 -7.32
C ASP A 145 7.38 20.52 -8.12
N VAL A 146 7.39 19.30 -7.53
CA VAL A 146 7.80 18.08 -8.25
C VAL A 146 6.60 17.17 -8.49
N SER A 147 6.16 17.11 -9.74
CA SER A 147 5.42 15.96 -10.24
C SER A 147 6.27 14.69 -10.10
N ALA A 148 5.60 13.59 -9.82
CA ALA A 148 6.14 12.25 -9.56
C ALA A 148 7.37 11.85 -10.41
N PRO A 149 8.24 10.94 -9.91
CA PRO A 149 9.42 10.52 -10.66
C PRO A 149 9.00 10.01 -12.05
N ALA A 150 9.49 10.71 -13.07
CA ALA A 150 9.37 10.32 -14.46
C ALA A 150 10.06 8.97 -14.66
N ASP A 151 9.30 8.04 -15.24
CA ASP A 151 9.72 6.89 -16.01
C ASP A 151 10.85 5.99 -15.47
N SER A 152 10.45 4.78 -15.11
CA SER A 152 11.23 3.58 -15.41
C SER A 152 10.26 2.43 -15.66
N ILE A 153 9.57 2.50 -16.80
CA ILE A 153 9.01 1.32 -17.45
C ILE A 153 10.20 0.46 -17.86
N GLY A 154 10.31 -0.70 -17.23
CA GLY A 154 11.28 -1.76 -17.45
C GLY A 154 10.76 -2.99 -16.73
#